data_AF-A0A1C3F558-F1
#
_entry.id   AF-A0A1C3F558-F1
#
_cell.length_a   1.000
_cell.length_b   1.000
_cell.length_c   1.000
_cell.angle_alpha   90.00
_cell.angle_beta   90.00
_cell.angle_gamma   90.00
#
_symmetry.space_group_name_H-M   'P 1'
#
loop_
_entity.id
_entity.type
_entity.pdbx_description
1 polymer ?
#
loop_
_entity_poly.entity_id
_entity_poly.type
_entity_poly.pdbx_seq_one_letter_code
_entity_poly.pdbx_strand_id
1 'polypeptide(L)'
;MRISKLTCTHCPTKIEGDFSSCKFCQLPAEQLIFVEAFIKCRGNIKEVEKELGISYPTVRSRLDSVIETLGYSVEKEQEKVKVDSQEESLRRQEILEALERGDISAQEATYQMRKMGK
;
A
#
# COMPACT_ATOMS: atom_id res chain seq x y z
N MET A 1 -25.32 8.26 8.90
CA MET A 1 -26.16 8.83 7.82
C MET A 1 -27.16 7.76 7.39
N ARG A 2 -28.45 8.10 7.23
CA ARG A 2 -29.50 7.18 6.76
C ARG A 2 -30.12 7.72 5.49
N ILE A 3 -30.44 6.85 4.53
CA ILE A 3 -31.16 7.22 3.31
C ILE A 3 -32.66 7.04 3.61
N SER A 4 -33.48 8.05 3.30
CA SER A 4 -34.92 8.06 3.61
C SER A 4 -35.82 7.82 2.40
N LYS A 5 -35.28 7.96 1.18
CA LYS A 5 -36.05 7.90 -0.06
C LYS A 5 -35.21 7.44 -1.24
N LEU A 6 -35.74 6.52 -2.03
CA LEU A 6 -35.19 6.10 -3.32
C LEU A 6 -36.19 6.45 -4.43
N THR A 7 -35.68 6.97 -5.56
CA THR A 7 -36.50 7.35 -6.72
C THR A 7 -35.99 6.61 -7.95
N CYS A 8 -36.90 5.96 -8.68
CA CYS A 8 -36.56 5.34 -9.96
C CYS A 8 -36.28 6.41 -11.02
N THR A 9 -35.23 6.22 -11.82
CA THR A 9 -34.86 7.15 -12.92
C THR A 9 -35.62 6.90 -14.21
N HIS A 10 -36.36 5.79 -14.31
CA HIS A 10 -37.05 5.36 -15.53
C HIS A 10 -38.59 5.37 -15.41
N CYS A 11 -39.14 5.54 -14.21
CA CYS A 11 -40.58 5.57 -13.96
C CYS A 11 -40.89 6.36 -12.68
N PRO A 12 -42.15 6.73 -12.40
CA PRO A 12 -42.49 7.59 -11.27
C PRO A 12 -42.44 6.89 -9.89
N THR A 13 -42.00 5.63 -9.82
CA THR A 13 -41.95 4.85 -8.58
C THR A 13 -40.98 5.46 -7.56
N LYS A 14 -41.46 5.63 -6.33
CA LYS A 14 -40.70 6.12 -5.18
C LYS A 14 -40.90 5.17 -4.01
N ILE A 15 -39.81 4.88 -3.30
CA ILE A 15 -39.84 4.03 -2.11
C ILE A 15 -39.33 4.87 -0.93
N GLU A 16 -40.10 4.90 0.15
CA GLU A 16 -39.77 5.62 1.38
C GLU A 16 -39.59 4.60 2.51
N GLY A 17 -38.61 4.83 3.38
CA GLY A 17 -38.25 3.89 4.44
C GLY A 17 -36.93 4.25 5.10
N ASP A 18 -36.48 3.41 6.03
CA ASP A 18 -35.14 3.50 6.61
C ASP A 18 -34.19 2.59 5.83
N PHE A 19 -33.32 3.20 5.03
CA PHE A 19 -32.33 2.49 4.24
C PHE A 19 -30.92 2.72 4.80
N SER A 20 -30.17 1.63 4.95
CA SER A 20 -28.75 1.68 5.28
C SER A 20 -27.94 2.21 4.09
N SER A 21 -27.10 3.23 4.31
CA SER A 21 -26.12 3.67 3.31
C SER A 21 -25.05 2.60 3.14
N CYS A 22 -24.73 2.22 1.91
CA CYS A 22 -23.64 1.27 1.66
C CYS A 22 -22.28 1.91 2.00
N LYS A 23 -21.36 1.17 2.62
CA LYS A 23 -20.03 1.70 3.00
C LYS A 23 -19.22 2.20 1.80
N PHE A 24 -19.32 1.48 0.68
CA PHE A 24 -18.63 1.83 -0.57
C PHE A 24 -19.25 3.04 -1.28
N CYS A 25 -20.50 3.39 -0.98
CA CYS A 25 -21.22 4.50 -1.62
C CYS A 25 -20.65 5.87 -1.22
N GLN A 26 -19.81 5.91 -0.19
CA GLN A 26 -19.13 7.10 0.29
C GLN A 26 -17.76 7.29 -0.36
N LEU A 27 -17.27 6.29 -1.11
CA LEU A 27 -15.97 6.36 -1.75
C LEU A 27 -16.02 7.37 -2.92
N PRO A 28 -14.99 8.23 -3.06
CA PRO A 28 -14.80 9.05 -4.26
C PRO A 28 -14.75 8.18 -5.54
N ALA A 29 -15.13 8.78 -6.67
CA ALA A 29 -15.16 8.07 -7.96
C ALA A 29 -13.84 7.38 -8.31
N GLU A 30 -12.70 8.02 -8.04
CA GLU A 30 -11.37 7.43 -8.28
C GLU A 30 -11.10 6.18 -7.44
N GLN A 31 -11.57 6.18 -6.19
CA GLN A 31 -11.46 5.03 -5.28
C GLN A 31 -12.38 3.90 -5.72
N LEU A 32 -13.58 4.20 -6.22
CA LEU A 32 -14.48 3.20 -6.80
C LEU A 32 -13.86 2.50 -8.02
N ILE A 33 -13.27 3.27 -8.94
CA ILE A 33 -12.56 2.73 -10.12
C ILE A 33 -11.41 1.83 -9.67
N PHE A 34 -10.64 2.26 -8.66
CA PHE A 34 -9.56 1.44 -8.11
C PHE A 34 -10.08 0.13 -7.50
N VAL A 35 -11.15 0.18 -6.70
CA VAL A 35 -11.75 -1.01 -6.07
C VAL A 35 -12.27 -1.98 -7.12
N GLU A 36 -12.91 -1.49 -8.18
CA GLU A 36 -13.38 -2.31 -9.30
C GLU A 36 -12.21 -3.05 -9.97
N ALA A 37 -11.13 -2.33 -10.30
CA ALA A 37 -9.93 -2.93 -10.87
C ALA A 37 -9.27 -3.94 -9.90
N PHE A 38 -9.19 -3.60 -8.62
CA PHE A 38 -8.63 -4.48 -7.59
C PHE A 38 -9.40 -5.81 -7.49
N ILE A 39 -10.74 -5.75 -7.50
CA ILE A 39 -11.60 -6.94 -7.48
C ILE A 39 -11.48 -7.73 -8.79
N LYS A 40 -11.47 -7.06 -9.95
CA LYS A 40 -11.24 -7.68 -11.27
C LYS A 40 -9.94 -8.49 -11.30
N CYS A 41 -8.89 -7.94 -10.70
CA CYS A 41 -7.58 -8.59 -10.55
C CYS A 41 -7.50 -9.56 -9.36
N ARG A 42 -8.62 -9.86 -8.68
CA ARG A 42 -8.71 -10.77 -7.52
C ARG A 42 -7.76 -10.39 -6.36
N GLY A 43 -7.49 -9.09 -6.21
CA GLY A 43 -6.55 -8.55 -5.23
C GLY A 43 -5.07 -8.80 -5.54
N ASN A 44 -4.72 -9.31 -6.73
CA ASN A 44 -3.33 -9.48 -7.13
C ASN A 44 -2.71 -8.12 -7.51
N ILE A 45 -1.88 -7.57 -6.63
CA ILE A 45 -1.23 -6.26 -6.79
C ILE A 45 -0.49 -6.14 -8.13
N LYS A 46 0.23 -7.18 -8.57
CA LYS A 46 0.98 -7.16 -9.83
C LYS A 46 0.07 -7.08 -11.05
N GLU A 47 -1.11 -7.69 -10.98
CA GLU A 47 -2.10 -7.60 -12.06
C GLU A 47 -2.80 -6.24 -12.04
N VAL A 48 -3.04 -5.66 -10.85
CA VAL A 48 -3.58 -4.30 -10.72
C VAL A 48 -2.61 -3.26 -11.28
N GLU A 49 -1.30 -3.41 -11.03
CA GLU A 49 -0.26 -2.55 -11.63
C GLU A 49 -0.34 -2.55 -13.16
N LYS A 50 -0.46 -3.73 -13.77
CA LYS A 50 -0.57 -3.88 -15.22
C LYS A 50 -1.87 -3.30 -15.76
N GLU A 51 -2.99 -3.58 -15.08
CA GLU A 51 -4.33 -3.12 -15.46
C GLU A 51 -4.42 -1.58 -15.43
N LEU A 52 -3.85 -0.96 -14.41
CA LEU A 52 -3.95 0.49 -14.19
C LEU A 52 -2.72 1.28 -14.71
N GLY A 53 -1.67 0.60 -15.16
CA GLY A 53 -0.44 1.24 -15.64
C GLY A 53 0.31 2.04 -14.58
N ILE A 54 0.22 1.62 -13.31
CA ILE A 54 0.83 2.31 -12.16
C ILE A 54 1.81 1.39 -11.42
N SER A 55 2.75 1.98 -10.69
CA SER A 55 3.75 1.23 -9.94
C SER A 55 3.17 0.54 -8.69
N TYR A 56 3.79 -0.57 -8.25
CA TYR A 56 3.45 -1.27 -6.99
C TYR A 56 3.23 -0.33 -5.79
N PRO A 57 4.12 0.66 -5.50
CA PRO A 57 3.89 1.59 -4.38
C PRO A 57 2.63 2.44 -4.55
N THR A 58 2.29 2.78 -5.80
CA THR A 58 1.06 3.52 -6.11
C THR A 58 -0.17 2.66 -5.88
N VAL A 59 -0.14 1.37 -6.25
CA VAL A 59 -1.25 0.45 -5.96
C VAL A 59 -1.45 0.30 -4.44
N ARG A 60 -0.37 0.09 -3.68
CA ARG A 60 -0.46 0.01 -2.21
C ARG A 60 -1.01 1.29 -1.59
N SER A 61 -0.48 2.46 -1.95
CA SER A 61 -0.98 3.73 -1.39
C SER A 61 -2.44 4.01 -1.73
N ARG A 62 -2.92 3.63 -2.92
CA ARG A 62 -4.34 3.70 -3.28
C ARG A 62 -5.19 2.73 -2.47
N LEU A 63 -4.71 1.50 -2.26
CA LEU A 63 -5.38 0.52 -1.40
C LEU A 63 -5.49 1.03 0.04
N ASP A 64 -4.39 1.54 0.59
CA ASP A 64 -4.33 2.12 1.94
C ASP A 64 -5.34 3.28 2.07
N SER A 65 -5.39 4.18 1.08
CA SER A 65 -6.34 5.29 1.06
C SER A 65 -7.81 4.83 1.05
N VAL A 66 -8.13 3.76 0.32
CA VAL A 66 -9.48 3.17 0.33
C VAL A 66 -9.79 2.57 1.70
N ILE A 67 -8.85 1.84 2.29
CA ILE A 67 -9.00 1.23 3.63
C ILE A 67 -9.27 2.31 4.69
N GLU A 68 -8.52 3.41 4.66
CA GLU A 68 -8.73 4.57 5.54
C GLU A 68 -10.10 5.22 5.32
N THR A 69 -10.51 5.40 4.05
CA THR A 69 -11.82 6.01 3.73
C THR A 69 -12.99 5.13 4.19
N LEU A 70 -12.81 3.81 4.19
CA LEU A 70 -13.78 2.86 4.75
C LEU A 70 -13.79 2.83 6.30
N GLY A 71 -12.92 3.60 6.94
CA GLY A 71 -12.82 3.74 8.40
C GLY A 71 -11.98 2.66 9.09
N TYR A 72 -11.13 1.96 8.35
CA TYR A 72 -10.21 0.96 8.91
C TYR A 72 -8.81 1.56 9.07
N SER A 73 -8.04 1.00 10.01
CA SER A 73 -6.64 1.39 10.22
C SER A 73 -5.73 0.63 9.26
N VAL A 74 -4.78 1.35 8.65
CA VAL A 74 -3.70 0.75 7.87
C VAL A 74 -2.46 0.71 8.75
N GLU A 75 -2.00 -0.49 9.11
CA GLU A 75 -0.68 -0.65 9.73
C GLU A 75 0.38 -0.36 8.65
N LYS A 76 1.06 0.78 8.77
CA LYS A 76 2.11 1.17 7.83
C LYS A 76 3.33 0.26 8.04
N GLU A 77 3.37 -0.87 7.35
CA GLU A 77 4.54 -1.75 7.25
C GLU A 77 5.80 -1.03 6.73
N GLN A 78 5.64 0.16 6.14
CA GLN A 78 6.71 0.99 5.57
C GLN A 78 7.76 1.45 6.60
N GLU A 79 7.47 1.43 7.91
CA GLU A 79 8.49 1.71 8.93
C GLU A 79 9.50 0.57 9.08
N LYS A 80 9.10 -0.69 8.89
CA LYS A 80 10.02 -1.84 9.05
C LYS A 80 11.05 -1.93 7.92
N VAL A 81 10.69 -1.55 6.69
CA VAL A 81 11.61 -1.61 5.54
C VAL A 81 12.58 -0.42 5.52
N LYS A 82 12.16 0.76 6.00
CA LYS A 82 13.03 1.95 6.04
C LYS A 82 14.08 1.88 7.15
N VAL A 83 13.72 1.37 8.33
CA VAL A 83 14.66 1.17 9.44
C VAL A 83 15.77 0.19 9.03
N ASP A 84 15.40 -0.92 8.38
CA ASP A 84 16.37 -1.92 7.91
C ASP A 84 17.36 -1.33 6.88
N SER A 85 16.85 -0.50 5.95
CA SER A 85 17.69 0.13 4.92
C SER A 85 18.68 1.17 5.46
N GLN A 86 18.33 1.90 6.53
CA GLN A 86 19.21 2.90 7.14
C GLN A 86 20.27 2.24 8.03
N GLU A 87 19.88 1.26 8.85
CA GLU A 87 20.83 0.49 9.66
C GLU A 87 21.80 -0.31 8.79
N GLU A 88 21.34 -0.90 7.69
CA GLU A 88 22.23 -1.55 6.71
C GLU A 88 23.19 -0.55 6.07
N SER A 89 22.73 0.66 5.72
CA SER A 89 23.58 1.69 5.12
C SER A 89 24.68 2.12 6.08
N LEU A 90 24.36 2.32 7.36
CA LEU A 90 25.31 2.69 8.40
C LEU A 90 26.34 1.57 8.62
N ARG A 91 25.90 0.31 8.74
CA ARG A 91 26.80 -0.84 8.89
C ARG A 91 27.71 -1.05 7.68
N ARG A 92 27.22 -0.84 6.45
CA ARG A 92 28.07 -0.89 5.24
C ARG A 92 29.16 0.18 5.29
N GLN A 93 28.81 1.39 5.73
CA GLN A 93 29.76 2.48 5.85
C GLN A 93 30.83 2.20 6.90
N GLU A 94 30.46 1.67 8.07
CA GLU A 94 31.41 1.27 9.13
C GLU A 94 32.40 0.20 8.65
N ILE A 95 31.95 -0.79 7.87
CA ILE A 95 32.83 -1.83 7.31
C ILE A 95 33.86 -1.22 6.35
N LEU A 96 33.45 -0.25 5.52
CA LEU A 96 34.35 0.43 4.58
C LEU A 96 35.38 1.30 5.30
N GLU A 97 34.97 2.03 6.34
CA GLU A 97 35.88 2.83 7.15
C GLU A 97 36.88 1.96 7.93
N ALA A 98 36.45 0.84 8.48
CA ALA A 98 37.34 -0.12 9.15
C ALA A 98 38.35 -0.74 8.18
N LEU A 99 37.96 -0.99 6.92
CA LEU A 99 38.87 -1.46 5.87
C LEU A 99 39.88 -0.37 5.49
N GLU A 100 39.43 0.89 5.37
CA GLU A 100 40.29 2.04 5.04
C GLU A 100 41.32 2.32 6.16
N ARG A 101 40.92 2.17 7.42
CA ARG A 101 41.82 2.27 8.58
C ARG A 101 42.76 1.07 8.75
N GLY A 102 42.51 -0.04 8.05
CA GLY A 102 43.28 -1.28 8.17
C GLY A 102 42.94 -2.12 9.41
N ASP A 103 41.83 -1.83 10.09
CA ASP A 103 41.35 -2.56 11.26
C ASP A 103 40.86 -3.98 10.89
N ILE A 104 40.45 -4.16 9.63
CA ILE A 104 39.98 -5.44 9.07
C ILE A 104 40.64 -5.74 7.72
N SER A 105 40.76 -7.02 7.40
CA SER A 105 41.24 -7.47 6.09
C SER A 105 40.16 -7.33 5.00
N ALA A 106 40.57 -7.27 3.73
CA ALA A 106 39.63 -7.27 2.59
C ALA A 106 38.73 -8.53 2.57
N GLN A 107 39.24 -9.67 3.08
CA GLN A 107 38.48 -10.90 3.22
C GLN A 107 37.42 -10.80 4.33
N GLU A 108 37.76 -10.19 5.48
CA GLU A 108 36.81 -9.89 6.55
C GLU A 108 35.69 -8.96 6.06
N ALA A 109 36.03 -7.88 5.37
CA ALA A 109 35.05 -6.91 4.86
C ALA A 109 34.06 -7.57 3.90
N THR A 110 34.57 -8.43 3.00
CA THR A 110 33.73 -9.19 2.05
C THR A 110 32.81 -10.17 2.77
N TYR A 111 33.29 -10.85 3.82
CA TYR A 111 32.49 -11.75 4.63
C TYR A 111 31.36 -11.00 5.37
N GLN A 112 31.68 -9.86 5.98
CA GLN A 112 30.71 -9.02 6.69
C GLN A 112 29.62 -8.49 5.74
N MET A 113 30.00 -7.98 4.56
CA MET A 113 29.05 -7.50 3.55
C MET A 113 28.14 -8.60 3.02
N ARG A 114 28.65 -9.83 2.86
CA ARG A 114 27.87 -10.98 2.38
C ARG A 114 26.89 -11.50 3.43
N LYS A 115 27.20 -11.34 4.72
CA LYS A 115 26.34 -11.72 5.84
C LYS A 115 25.12 -10.79 5.99
N MET A 116 25.21 -9.55 5.49
CA MET A 116 24.11 -8.58 5.52
C MET A 116 23.01 -8.85 4.47
N GLY A 117 23.37 -9.45 3.32
CA GLY A 117 22.42 -9.72 2.23
C GLY A 117 21.58 -11.00 2.36
N LYS A 118 21.44 -11.55 3.57
CA LYS A 118 20.66 -12.76 3.88
C LYS A 118 19.66 -12.46 4.98
#